data_AF-R7C0C5-F1
#
_entry.id   AF-R7C0C5-F1
#
_cell.length_a   1.000
_cell.length_b   1.000
_cell.length_c   1.000
_cell.angle_alpha   90.00
_cell.angle_beta   90.00
_cell.angle_gamma   90.00
#
_symmetry.space_group_name_H-M   'P 1'
#
loop_
_entity.id
_entity.type
_entity.pdbx_description
1 polymer ?
#
loop_
_entity_poly.entity_id
_entity_poly.type
_entity_poly.pdbx_seq_one_letter_code
_entity_poly.pdbx_strand_id
1 'polypeptide(L)'
;MQKHFNPSIEQPVDDGRNFAVYLKPEAKITVDDLKFCLRNHYEGTDHDPYSNGLNGNEPWRPISVFRTYEAHILQVRPNMPKEIGCVIYIAFGMADLSCFMPFYQGLKSVPLHFGMGTDHADSVSLYWKFRKLQTLAMMDYPKLAPIVKKAFADHETQIAARMQVFEAAYTELAATDKKAADDLLQNFSLRIFAETEELVERLMNDLFTVRTNDIEKANFFRNRKNKD
;
A
#
# COMPACT_ATOMS: atom_id res chain seq x y z
N MET A 1 13.88 3.93 -10.10
CA MET A 1 12.69 3.96 -10.98
C MET A 1 13.08 3.72 -12.43
N GLN A 2 13.86 4.58 -13.10
CA GLN A 2 14.25 4.37 -14.52
C GLN A 2 14.91 3.01 -14.77
N LYS A 3 15.84 2.57 -13.91
CA LYS A 3 16.46 1.24 -13.97
C LYS A 3 15.47 0.06 -13.97
N HIS A 4 14.30 0.21 -13.33
CA HIS A 4 13.24 -0.82 -13.34
C HIS A 4 12.61 -0.96 -14.74
N PHE A 5 12.43 0.15 -15.44
CA PHE A 5 11.82 0.20 -16.77
C PHE A 5 12.82 0.04 -17.92
N ASN A 6 14.09 0.30 -17.65
CA ASN A 6 15.19 0.25 -18.61
C ASN A 6 16.41 -0.46 -18.00
N PRO A 7 16.30 -1.77 -17.67
CA PRO A 7 17.38 -2.50 -17.01
C PRO A 7 18.66 -2.61 -17.86
N SER A 8 18.58 -2.49 -19.19
CA SER A 8 19.77 -2.49 -20.05
C SER A 8 20.61 -1.21 -19.96
N ILE A 9 20.04 -0.12 -19.45
CA ILE A 9 20.74 1.15 -19.29
C ILE A 9 21.50 1.14 -17.96
N GLU A 10 22.78 1.50 -18.00
CA GLU A 10 23.56 1.77 -16.80
C GLU A 10 23.19 3.16 -16.26
N GLN A 11 22.74 3.21 -15.00
CA GLN A 11 22.21 4.41 -14.36
C GLN A 11 22.76 4.53 -12.95
N PRO A 12 23.99 5.04 -12.80
CA PRO A 12 24.59 5.24 -11.49
C PRO A 12 23.81 6.34 -10.74
N VAL A 13 23.36 6.05 -9.53
CA VAL A 13 22.38 6.87 -8.79
C VAL A 13 22.90 8.29 -8.51
N ASP A 14 24.21 8.43 -8.31
CA ASP A 14 24.93 9.69 -8.10
C ASP A 14 24.95 10.60 -9.35
N ASP A 15 24.74 10.04 -10.54
CA ASP A 15 24.63 10.78 -11.81
C ASP A 15 23.18 11.19 -12.14
N GLY A 16 22.26 11.11 -11.18
CA GLY A 16 20.83 11.31 -11.40
C GLY A 16 20.44 12.65 -12.05
N ARG A 17 21.30 13.68 -11.99
CA ARG A 17 21.08 14.97 -12.67
C ARG A 17 21.21 14.91 -14.20
N ASN A 18 21.93 13.92 -14.72
CA ASN A 18 22.15 13.73 -16.15
C ASN A 18 21.23 12.68 -16.76
N PHE A 19 20.34 12.08 -15.96
CA PHE A 19 19.37 11.11 -16.45
C PHE A 19 18.44 11.74 -17.47
N ALA A 20 18.15 11.00 -18.54
CA ALA A 20 17.22 11.44 -19.56
C ALA A 20 15.84 11.68 -18.94
N VAL A 21 15.25 12.84 -19.25
CA VAL A 21 13.90 13.20 -18.79
C VAL A 21 12.84 12.28 -19.44
N TYR A 22 13.07 11.89 -20.70
CA TYR A 22 12.20 11.00 -21.46
C TYR A 22 12.95 9.74 -21.84
N LEU A 23 12.36 8.59 -21.53
CA LEU A 23 12.85 7.28 -21.93
C LEU A 23 11.68 6.44 -22.42
N LYS A 24 11.92 5.63 -23.45
CA LYS A 24 11.00 4.57 -23.84
C LYS A 24 11.28 3.35 -22.98
N PRO A 25 10.31 2.83 -22.21
CA PRO A 25 10.54 1.63 -21.41
C PRO A 25 10.78 0.42 -22.32
N GLU A 26 11.59 -0.52 -21.85
CA GLU A 26 11.90 -1.76 -22.60
C GLU A 26 10.70 -2.70 -22.70
N ALA A 27 9.76 -2.61 -21.75
CA ALA A 27 8.52 -3.36 -21.71
C ALA A 27 7.31 -2.44 -21.40
N LYS A 28 6.10 -2.96 -21.59
CA LYS A 28 4.87 -2.24 -21.20
C LYS A 28 4.83 -2.09 -19.69
N ILE A 29 4.48 -0.89 -19.22
CA ILE A 29 4.35 -0.57 -17.80
C ILE A 29 2.98 -1.00 -17.30
N THR A 30 2.94 -1.67 -16.16
CA THR A 30 1.73 -2.07 -15.46
C THR A 30 1.48 -1.17 -14.24
N VAL A 31 0.27 -1.26 -13.66
CA VAL A 31 -0.03 -0.57 -12.39
C VAL A 31 0.87 -1.13 -11.27
N ASP A 32 1.15 -2.42 -11.28
CA ASP A 32 1.98 -3.05 -10.24
C ASP A 32 3.45 -2.62 -10.32
N ASP A 33 3.97 -2.33 -11.53
CA ASP A 33 5.30 -1.71 -11.67
C ASP A 33 5.35 -0.32 -11.00
N LEU A 34 4.28 0.46 -11.12
CA LEU A 34 4.19 1.78 -10.50
C LEU A 34 4.07 1.65 -8.97
N LYS A 35 3.28 0.70 -8.47
CA LYS A 35 3.22 0.39 -7.04
C LYS A 35 4.60 -0.02 -6.51
N PHE A 36 5.31 -0.90 -7.22
CA PHE A 36 6.68 -1.29 -6.89
C PHE A 36 7.60 -0.08 -6.79
N CYS A 37 7.54 0.84 -7.75
CA CYS A 37 8.35 2.06 -7.71
C CYS A 37 8.02 2.95 -6.51
N LEU A 38 6.74 3.13 -6.16
CA LEU A 38 6.31 3.91 -5.00
C LEU A 38 6.68 3.26 -3.66
N ARG A 39 6.82 1.93 -3.63
CA ARG A 39 7.29 1.14 -2.49
C ARG A 39 8.81 1.10 -2.36
N ASN A 40 9.54 1.53 -3.37
CA ASN A 40 10.98 1.33 -3.40
C ASN A 40 11.71 2.09 -2.28
N HIS A 41 12.54 1.35 -1.55
CA HIS A 41 13.46 1.87 -0.54
C HIS A 41 14.87 1.28 -0.69
N TYR A 42 15.26 0.95 -1.93
CA TYR A 42 16.51 0.23 -2.23
C TYR A 42 16.63 -1.16 -1.57
N GLU A 43 15.47 -1.83 -1.38
CA GLU A 43 15.39 -3.16 -0.76
C GLU A 43 16.39 -4.15 -1.38
N GLY A 44 17.12 -4.85 -0.51
CA GLY A 44 18.12 -5.85 -0.93
C GLY A 44 19.48 -5.27 -1.36
N THR A 45 19.72 -3.97 -1.13
CA THR A 45 21.02 -3.33 -1.37
C THR A 45 21.59 -2.74 -0.07
N ASP A 46 22.86 -2.32 -0.10
CA ASP A 46 23.52 -1.63 1.02
C ASP A 46 22.90 -0.25 1.32
N HIS A 47 22.08 0.28 0.39
CA HIS A 47 21.36 1.54 0.55
C HIS A 47 19.94 1.37 1.12
N ASP A 48 19.55 0.16 1.53
CA ASP A 48 18.28 -0.08 2.21
C ASP A 48 18.30 0.54 3.61
N PRO A 49 17.51 1.61 3.88
CA PRO A 49 17.54 2.30 5.15
C PRO A 49 16.68 1.63 6.23
N TYR A 50 16.02 0.51 5.93
CA TYR A 50 15.02 -0.10 6.81
C TYR A 50 15.37 -1.53 7.20
N SER A 51 15.70 -2.40 6.24
CA SER A 51 15.86 -3.85 6.49
C SER A 51 17.11 -4.21 7.29
N ASN A 52 18.12 -3.34 7.30
CA ASN A 52 19.38 -3.56 8.03
C ASN A 52 19.44 -2.79 9.36
N GLY A 53 18.26 -2.39 9.88
CA GLY A 53 18.14 -1.44 10.97
C GLY A 53 17.88 -0.03 10.44
N LEU A 54 17.03 0.72 11.14
CA LEU A 54 16.59 2.03 10.69
C LEU A 54 17.77 3.00 10.59
N ASN A 55 18.11 3.42 9.37
CA ASN A 55 19.19 4.35 9.07
C ASN A 55 18.63 5.69 8.55
N GLY A 56 18.46 6.64 9.46
CA GLY A 56 18.06 8.01 9.11
C GLY A 56 19.14 8.84 8.40
N ASN A 57 20.38 8.35 8.37
CA ASN A 57 21.54 9.03 7.76
C ASN A 57 21.89 8.48 6.37
N GLU A 58 21.05 7.62 5.79
CA GLU A 58 21.24 7.10 4.44
C GLU A 58 21.34 8.27 3.42
N PRO A 59 22.47 8.41 2.69
CA PRO A 59 22.63 9.50 1.73
C PRO A 59 21.65 9.45 0.56
N TRP A 60 21.17 8.26 0.18
CA TRP A 60 20.22 8.08 -0.89
C TRP A 60 18.80 8.06 -0.36
N ARG A 61 18.09 9.18 -0.53
CA ARG A 61 16.69 9.26 -0.10
C ARG A 61 15.86 8.17 -0.82
N PRO A 62 15.20 7.25 -0.10
CA PRO A 62 14.31 6.25 -0.71
C PRO A 62 13.04 6.92 -1.26
N ILE A 63 12.31 6.24 -2.15
CA ILE A 63 11.03 6.74 -2.66
C ILE A 63 9.97 6.62 -1.56
N SER A 64 9.81 5.41 -1.02
CA SER A 64 8.91 5.15 0.10
C SER A 64 9.56 5.64 1.40
N VAL A 65 8.93 6.62 2.04
CA VAL A 65 9.38 7.19 3.31
C VAL A 65 8.25 7.22 4.32
N PHE A 66 8.59 7.11 5.61
CA PHE A 66 7.60 7.12 6.68
C PHE A 66 6.77 8.42 6.73
N ARG A 67 7.31 9.55 6.24
CA ARG A 67 6.61 10.85 6.20
C ARG A 67 5.65 11.04 5.02
N THR A 68 5.47 10.03 4.16
CA THR A 68 4.47 10.07 3.09
C THR A 68 3.07 10.13 3.71
N TYR A 69 2.25 11.08 3.28
CA TYR A 69 0.83 11.17 3.68
C TYR A 69 -0.02 10.18 2.90
N GLU A 70 0.19 10.14 1.58
CA GLU A 70 -0.43 9.20 0.67
C GLU A 70 0.49 8.97 -0.54
N ALA A 71 0.35 7.81 -1.17
CA ALA A 71 0.89 7.52 -2.49
C ALA A 71 -0.27 7.12 -3.40
N HIS A 72 -0.30 7.65 -4.63
CA HIS A 72 -1.40 7.39 -5.55
C HIS A 72 -0.95 7.18 -6.99
N ILE A 73 -1.74 6.38 -7.71
CA ILE A 73 -1.58 6.12 -9.15
C ILE A 73 -2.92 6.43 -9.83
N LEU A 74 -2.91 7.33 -10.81
CA LEU A 74 -4.09 7.65 -11.60
C LEU A 74 -3.99 6.91 -12.95
N GLN A 75 -4.97 6.07 -13.24
CA GLN A 75 -5.08 5.33 -14.49
C GLN A 75 -6.33 5.77 -15.24
N VAL A 76 -6.15 6.09 -16.54
CA VAL A 76 -7.26 6.32 -17.47
C VAL A 76 -7.23 5.23 -18.53
N ARG A 77 -8.34 4.50 -18.68
CA ARG A 77 -8.53 3.42 -19.66
C ARG A 77 -9.60 3.86 -20.67
N PRO A 78 -9.21 4.45 -21.81
CA PRO A 78 -10.15 5.06 -22.77
C PRO A 78 -11.11 4.08 -23.45
N ASN A 79 -10.79 2.79 -23.42
CA ASN A 79 -11.58 1.71 -24.01
C ASN A 79 -12.66 1.15 -23.06
N MET A 80 -12.95 1.82 -21.96
CA MET A 80 -13.94 1.42 -20.95
C MET A 80 -14.88 2.59 -20.61
N PRO A 81 -16.10 2.34 -20.08
CA PRO A 81 -16.96 3.40 -19.53
C PRO A 81 -16.21 4.23 -18.50
N LYS A 82 -16.37 5.56 -18.51
CA LYS A 82 -15.58 6.49 -17.69
C LYS A 82 -15.63 6.17 -16.19
N GLU A 83 -16.78 5.73 -15.70
CA GLU A 83 -17.03 5.39 -14.31
C GLU A 83 -16.09 4.31 -13.79
N ILE A 84 -15.75 3.32 -14.63
CA ILE A 84 -14.85 2.23 -14.28
C ILE A 84 -13.49 2.32 -14.97
N GLY A 85 -13.37 3.05 -16.08
CA GLY A 85 -12.14 3.21 -16.85
C GLY A 85 -11.14 4.17 -16.21
N CYS A 86 -11.61 5.11 -15.40
CA CYS A 86 -10.77 6.01 -14.61
C CYS A 86 -10.67 5.52 -13.17
N VAL A 87 -9.46 5.21 -12.71
CA VAL A 87 -9.19 4.64 -11.38
C VAL A 87 -8.05 5.40 -10.71
N ILE A 88 -8.23 5.74 -9.44
CA ILE A 88 -7.16 6.21 -8.56
C ILE A 88 -6.83 5.09 -7.57
N TYR A 89 -5.63 4.55 -7.61
CA TYR A 89 -5.16 3.62 -6.58
C TYR A 89 -4.53 4.44 -5.47
N ILE A 90 -5.07 4.40 -4.25
CA ILE A 90 -4.58 5.18 -3.11
C ILE A 90 -4.04 4.25 -2.04
N ALA A 91 -2.82 4.52 -1.59
CA ALA A 91 -2.21 3.93 -0.40
C ALA A 91 -2.00 5.02 0.65
N PHE A 92 -2.58 4.84 1.84
CA PHE A 92 -2.46 5.80 2.94
C PHE A 92 -1.12 5.61 3.67
N GLY A 93 -0.42 6.70 3.91
CA GLY A 93 0.89 6.68 4.58
C GLY A 93 2.04 6.19 3.69
N MET A 94 2.99 5.49 4.29
CA MET A 94 4.15 4.93 3.60
C MET A 94 3.74 3.76 2.70
N ALA A 95 3.98 3.86 1.39
CA ALA A 95 3.49 2.88 0.40
C ALA A 95 4.02 1.46 0.61
N ASP A 96 5.26 1.30 1.08
CA ASP A 96 5.86 0.00 1.39
C ASP A 96 5.06 -0.77 2.48
N LEU A 97 4.51 -0.04 3.44
CA LEU A 97 3.70 -0.58 4.55
C LEU A 97 2.22 -0.22 4.38
N SER A 98 1.72 -0.20 3.15
CA SER A 98 0.34 0.17 2.84
C SER A 98 -0.24 -0.64 1.68
N CYS A 99 -1.56 -0.53 1.53
CA CYS A 99 -2.36 -1.21 0.52
C CYS A 99 -2.96 -0.19 -0.44
N PHE A 100 -2.74 -0.38 -1.74
CA PHE A 100 -3.32 0.42 -2.81
C PHE A 100 -4.77 0.00 -3.07
N MET A 101 -5.72 0.78 -2.56
CA MET A 101 -7.15 0.57 -2.79
C MET A 101 -7.61 1.28 -4.08
N PRO A 102 -8.41 0.64 -4.94
CA PRO A 102 -8.91 1.24 -6.18
C PRO A 102 -10.15 2.11 -5.93
N PHE A 103 -10.02 3.41 -6.16
CA PHE A 103 -11.11 4.38 -6.18
C PHE A 103 -11.50 4.64 -7.63
N TYR A 104 -12.60 4.03 -8.05
CA TYR A 104 -13.19 4.30 -9.37
C TYR A 104 -13.81 5.68 -9.43
N GLN A 105 -13.73 6.33 -10.59
CA GLN A 105 -14.33 7.64 -10.82
C GLN A 105 -15.86 7.66 -10.61
N GLY A 106 -16.55 6.55 -10.88
CA GLY A 106 -18.01 6.46 -10.71
C GLY A 106 -18.50 6.30 -9.27
N LEU A 107 -17.60 6.20 -8.29
CA LEU A 107 -17.97 6.17 -6.87
C LEU A 107 -18.81 7.40 -6.50
N LYS A 108 -19.96 7.18 -5.84
CA LYS A 108 -20.83 8.27 -5.39
C LYS A 108 -20.41 8.81 -4.02
N SER A 109 -19.95 7.92 -3.15
CA SER A 109 -19.50 8.28 -1.81
C SER A 109 -18.57 7.21 -1.24
N VAL A 110 -17.86 7.58 -0.18
CA VAL A 110 -17.05 6.70 0.65
C VAL A 110 -17.50 6.84 2.11
N PRO A 111 -17.18 5.88 3.00
CA PRO A 111 -17.48 6.02 4.41
C PRO A 111 -16.86 7.30 4.98
N LEU A 112 -17.54 7.96 5.91
CA LEU A 112 -17.13 9.28 6.42
C LEU A 112 -15.68 9.28 6.93
N HIS A 113 -15.26 8.22 7.62
CA HIS A 113 -13.94 8.12 8.24
C HIS A 113 -12.78 7.99 7.25
N PHE A 114 -13.04 7.80 5.95
CA PHE A 114 -12.03 7.88 4.89
C PHE A 114 -11.59 9.32 4.62
N GLY A 115 -12.47 10.30 4.86
CA GLY A 115 -12.17 11.73 4.75
C GLY A 115 -11.84 12.39 6.10
N MET A 116 -11.75 11.61 7.17
CA MET A 116 -11.41 12.10 8.50
C MET A 116 -9.90 12.02 8.75
N GLY A 117 -9.45 12.79 9.73
CA GLY A 117 -8.09 12.79 10.22
C GLY A 117 -7.68 14.21 10.63
N THR A 118 -6.94 14.31 11.72
CA THR A 118 -6.30 15.56 12.16
C THR A 118 -4.80 15.32 12.35
N ASP A 119 -4.10 16.31 12.88
CA ASP A 119 -2.72 16.18 13.36
C ASP A 119 -2.57 15.32 14.63
N HIS A 120 -3.67 14.85 15.22
CA HIS A 120 -3.68 13.97 16.39
C HIS A 120 -4.15 12.56 16.03
N ALA A 121 -3.47 11.55 16.58
CA ALA A 121 -3.85 10.16 16.37
C ALA A 121 -5.22 9.83 16.96
N ASP A 122 -6.07 9.19 16.17
CA ASP A 122 -7.40 8.74 16.57
C ASP A 122 -7.64 7.28 16.14
N SER A 123 -8.76 6.67 16.57
CA SER A 123 -9.10 5.27 16.27
C SER A 123 -10.22 5.13 15.22
N VAL A 124 -10.71 6.23 14.68
CA VAL A 124 -11.84 6.30 13.75
C VAL A 124 -11.34 6.47 12.32
N SER A 125 -10.51 7.48 12.07
CA SER A 125 -10.04 7.83 10.74
C SER A 125 -9.20 6.72 10.12
N LEU A 126 -9.49 6.43 8.85
CA LEU A 126 -8.76 5.42 8.11
C LEU A 126 -7.27 5.76 8.03
N TYR A 127 -6.95 7.05 7.85
CA TYR A 127 -5.58 7.53 7.85
C TYR A 127 -4.84 7.10 9.12
N TRP A 128 -5.37 7.37 10.31
CA TRP A 128 -4.69 7.01 11.55
C TRP A 128 -4.65 5.50 11.83
N LYS A 129 -5.60 4.71 11.31
CA LYS A 129 -5.50 3.24 11.33
C LYS A 129 -4.26 2.75 10.57
N PHE A 130 -4.06 3.23 9.34
CA PHE A 130 -2.84 2.92 8.59
C PHE A 130 -1.57 3.44 9.29
N ARG A 131 -1.59 4.70 9.78
CA ARG A 131 -0.42 5.28 10.46
C ARG A 131 -0.03 4.51 11.71
N LYS A 132 -0.99 4.00 12.50
CA LYS A 132 -0.71 3.17 13.68
C LYS A 132 -0.05 1.85 13.30
N LEU A 133 -0.61 1.14 12.31
CA LEU A 133 -0.01 -0.10 11.81
C LEU A 133 1.42 0.13 11.32
N GLN A 134 1.63 1.18 10.50
CA GLN A 134 2.94 1.53 9.97
C GLN A 134 3.93 1.90 11.09
N THR A 135 3.51 2.68 12.07
CA THR A 135 4.34 3.04 13.23
C THR A 135 4.79 1.78 13.97
N LEU A 136 3.86 0.84 14.21
CA LEU A 136 4.17 -0.41 14.89
C LEU A 136 5.14 -1.28 14.08
N ALA A 137 4.91 -1.41 12.77
CA ALA A 137 5.82 -2.14 11.89
C ALA A 137 7.24 -1.53 11.88
N MET A 138 7.35 -0.20 11.88
CA MET A 138 8.65 0.48 11.92
C MET A 138 9.44 0.25 13.23
N MET A 139 8.78 -0.11 14.34
CA MET A 139 9.47 -0.39 15.62
C MET A 139 10.46 -1.55 15.53
N ASP A 140 10.22 -2.48 14.60
CA ASP A 140 11.10 -3.63 14.31
C ASP A 140 10.87 -4.04 12.84
N TYR A 141 11.27 -3.14 11.92
CA TYR A 141 11.00 -3.29 10.49
C TYR A 141 11.42 -4.65 9.92
N PRO A 142 12.65 -5.17 10.16
CA PRO A 142 13.08 -6.43 9.56
C PRO A 142 12.19 -7.62 9.95
N LYS A 143 11.56 -7.56 11.13
CA LYS A 143 10.69 -8.60 11.65
C LYS A 143 9.22 -8.40 11.29
N LEU A 144 8.72 -7.17 11.39
CA LEU A 144 7.28 -6.89 11.31
C LEU A 144 6.84 -6.47 9.90
N ALA A 145 7.68 -5.75 9.15
CA ALA A 145 7.34 -5.32 7.79
C ALA A 145 6.99 -6.49 6.86
N PRO A 146 7.70 -7.65 6.87
CA PRO A 146 7.36 -8.78 6.01
C PRO A 146 5.94 -9.31 6.21
N ILE A 147 5.41 -9.28 7.45
CA ILE A 147 4.03 -9.71 7.76
C ILE A 147 3.02 -8.80 7.06
N VAL A 148 3.22 -7.48 7.18
CA VAL A 148 2.37 -6.45 6.57
C VAL A 148 2.46 -6.51 5.05
N LYS A 149 3.68 -6.52 4.50
CA LYS A 149 3.95 -6.56 3.06
C LYS A 149 3.31 -7.79 2.40
N LYS A 150 3.46 -8.97 3.01
CA LYS A 150 2.84 -10.21 2.50
C LYS A 150 1.31 -10.11 2.46
N ALA A 151 0.71 -9.67 3.56
CA ALA A 151 -0.74 -9.60 3.67
C ALA A 151 -1.35 -8.59 2.70
N PHE A 152 -0.73 -7.42 2.52
CA PHE A 152 -1.19 -6.44 1.53
C PHE A 152 -0.94 -6.90 0.09
N ALA A 153 0.18 -7.57 -0.22
CA ALA A 153 0.40 -8.12 -1.55
C ALA A 153 -0.64 -9.19 -1.92
N ASP A 154 -1.00 -10.07 -0.98
CA ASP A 154 -2.05 -11.07 -1.17
C ASP A 154 -3.41 -10.41 -1.40
N HIS A 155 -3.74 -9.41 -0.58
CA HIS A 155 -4.99 -8.67 -0.68
C HIS A 155 -5.10 -7.90 -2.00
N GLU A 156 -4.04 -7.22 -2.43
CA GLU A 156 -3.99 -6.52 -3.72
C GLU A 156 -4.15 -7.47 -4.91
N THR A 157 -3.57 -8.68 -4.82
CA THR A 157 -3.76 -9.73 -5.83
C THR A 157 -5.24 -10.15 -5.92
N GLN A 158 -5.90 -10.34 -4.77
CA GLN A 158 -7.32 -10.66 -4.72
C GLN A 158 -8.19 -9.52 -5.24
N ILE A 159 -7.86 -8.28 -4.90
CA ILE A 159 -8.53 -7.07 -5.42
C ILE A 159 -8.44 -7.06 -6.94
N ALA A 160 -7.24 -7.22 -7.51
CA ALA A 160 -7.04 -7.17 -8.96
C ALA A 160 -7.88 -8.23 -9.71
N ALA A 161 -7.92 -9.46 -9.20
CA ALA A 161 -8.76 -10.51 -9.77
C ALA A 161 -10.26 -10.16 -9.69
N ARG A 162 -10.71 -9.63 -8.54
CA ARG A 162 -12.12 -9.24 -8.34
C ARG A 162 -12.51 -8.03 -9.17
N MET A 163 -11.60 -7.07 -9.41
CA MET A 163 -11.82 -5.94 -10.31
C MET A 163 -12.15 -6.41 -11.72
N GLN A 164 -11.43 -7.41 -12.26
CA GLN A 164 -11.71 -7.94 -13.61
C GLN A 164 -13.13 -8.50 -13.73
N VAL A 165 -13.57 -9.28 -12.75
CA VAL A 165 -14.93 -9.85 -12.72
C VAL A 165 -15.98 -8.75 -12.58
N PHE A 166 -15.74 -7.80 -11.66
CA PHE A 166 -16.62 -6.66 -11.45
C PHE A 166 -16.77 -5.79 -12.71
N GLU A 167 -15.68 -5.45 -13.38
CA GLU A 167 -15.67 -4.55 -14.55
C GLU A 167 -16.42 -5.16 -15.74
N ALA A 168 -16.30 -6.47 -15.94
CA ALA A 168 -17.09 -7.19 -16.94
C ALA A 168 -18.59 -7.11 -16.62
N ALA A 169 -18.97 -7.45 -15.38
CA ALA A 169 -20.36 -7.41 -14.93
C ALA A 169 -20.96 -5.98 -14.99
N TYR A 170 -20.19 -4.96 -14.61
CA TYR A 170 -20.60 -3.56 -14.74
C TYR A 170 -20.85 -3.19 -16.20
N THR A 171 -19.96 -3.57 -17.11
CA THR A 171 -20.07 -3.22 -18.53
C THR A 171 -21.32 -3.83 -19.16
N GLU A 172 -21.64 -5.08 -18.85
CA GLU A 172 -22.86 -5.75 -19.32
C GLU A 172 -24.12 -5.11 -18.73
N LEU A 173 -24.13 -4.87 -17.41
CA LEU A 173 -25.29 -4.32 -16.72
C LEU A 173 -25.55 -2.85 -17.11
N ALA A 174 -24.51 -2.06 -17.33
CA ALA A 174 -24.65 -0.65 -17.70
C ALA A 174 -25.33 -0.46 -19.08
N ALA A 175 -25.30 -1.47 -19.94
CA ALA A 175 -25.98 -1.43 -21.23
C ALA A 175 -27.51 -1.55 -21.13
N THR A 176 -28.03 -2.11 -20.03
CA THR A 176 -29.47 -2.37 -19.84
C THR A 176 -30.06 -1.63 -18.64
N ASP A 177 -29.31 -1.48 -17.56
CA ASP A 177 -29.70 -0.78 -16.35
C ASP A 177 -28.50 -0.04 -15.71
N LYS A 178 -28.35 1.22 -16.10
CA LYS A 178 -27.28 2.09 -15.58
C LYS A 178 -27.34 2.28 -14.07
N LYS A 179 -28.55 2.33 -13.48
CA LYS A 179 -28.69 2.55 -12.04
C LYS A 179 -28.20 1.32 -11.28
N ALA A 180 -28.60 0.13 -11.72
CA ALA A 180 -28.13 -1.12 -11.12
C ALA A 180 -26.60 -1.30 -11.28
N ALA A 181 -26.03 -0.89 -12.41
CA ALA A 181 -24.57 -0.89 -12.60
C ALA A 181 -23.84 0.05 -11.64
N ASP A 182 -24.36 1.27 -11.43
CA ASP A 182 -23.79 2.22 -10.47
C ASP A 182 -23.88 1.72 -9.03
N ASP A 183 -24.98 1.04 -8.67
CA ASP A 183 -25.13 0.45 -7.35
C ASP A 183 -24.18 -0.75 -7.17
N LEU A 184 -23.94 -1.54 -8.24
CA LEU A 184 -22.91 -2.59 -8.26
C LEU A 184 -21.51 -2.03 -8.02
N LEU A 185 -21.15 -0.93 -8.71
CA LEU A 185 -19.87 -0.23 -8.52
C LEU A 185 -19.69 0.27 -7.08
N GLN A 186 -20.72 0.89 -6.53
CA GLN A 186 -20.70 1.41 -5.16
C GLN A 186 -20.49 0.27 -4.16
N ASN A 187 -21.26 -0.82 -4.28
CA ASN A 187 -21.16 -1.97 -3.37
C ASN A 187 -19.82 -2.70 -3.48
N PHE A 188 -19.31 -2.89 -4.71
CA PHE A 188 -17.99 -3.47 -4.93
C PHE A 188 -16.90 -2.68 -4.20
N SER A 189 -16.87 -1.37 -4.43
CA SER A 189 -15.84 -0.50 -3.88
C SER A 189 -15.90 -0.43 -2.36
N LEU A 190 -17.11 -0.23 -1.79
CA LEU A 190 -17.29 -0.22 -0.33
C LEU A 190 -16.88 -1.54 0.32
N ARG A 191 -17.10 -2.67 -0.36
CA ARG A 191 -16.68 -3.98 0.14
C ARG A 191 -15.16 -4.11 0.19
N ILE A 192 -14.46 -3.71 -0.87
CA ILE A 192 -12.98 -3.68 -0.89
C ILE A 192 -12.43 -2.79 0.23
N PHE A 193 -13.03 -1.62 0.41
CA PHE A 193 -12.64 -0.65 1.45
C PHE A 193 -12.80 -1.23 2.86
N ALA A 194 -13.95 -1.82 3.17
CA ALA A 194 -14.20 -2.44 4.46
C ALA A 194 -13.24 -3.61 4.73
N GLU A 195 -13.02 -4.50 3.75
CA GLU A 195 -12.11 -5.64 3.90
C GLU A 195 -10.65 -5.21 4.09
N THR A 196 -10.24 -4.11 3.43
CA THR A 196 -8.89 -3.54 3.60
C THR A 196 -8.73 -2.95 5.00
N GLU A 197 -9.75 -2.25 5.51
CA GLU A 197 -9.75 -1.69 6.85
C GLU A 197 -9.71 -2.80 7.93
N GLU A 198 -10.53 -3.84 7.79
CA GLU A 198 -10.49 -5.03 8.66
C GLU A 198 -9.11 -5.69 8.65
N LEU A 199 -8.47 -5.78 7.47
CA LEU A 199 -7.12 -6.30 7.33
C LEU A 199 -6.10 -5.44 8.10
N VAL A 200 -6.18 -4.11 8.01
CA VAL A 200 -5.30 -3.19 8.74
C VAL A 200 -5.44 -3.37 10.25
N GLU A 201 -6.68 -3.45 10.75
CA GLU A 201 -6.95 -3.63 12.18
C GLU A 201 -6.45 -4.99 12.68
N ARG A 202 -6.68 -6.06 11.92
CA ARG A 202 -6.17 -7.39 12.24
C ARG A 202 -4.64 -7.41 12.27
N LEU A 203 -3.99 -6.86 11.25
CA LEU A 203 -2.52 -6.77 11.22
C LEU A 203 -1.97 -5.99 12.41
N MET A 204 -2.64 -4.90 12.81
CA MET A 204 -2.24 -4.14 14.00
C MET A 204 -2.25 -5.02 15.25
N ASN A 205 -3.30 -5.82 15.45
CA ASN A 205 -3.38 -6.78 16.56
C ASN A 205 -2.31 -7.88 16.45
N ASP A 206 -2.11 -8.45 15.26
CA ASP A 206 -1.11 -9.48 15.00
C ASP A 206 0.31 -8.97 15.36
N LEU A 207 0.65 -7.74 14.94
CA LEU A 207 1.95 -7.13 15.27
C LEU A 207 2.08 -6.83 16.77
N PHE A 208 1.00 -6.41 17.44
CA PHE A 208 1.01 -6.24 18.89
C PHE A 208 1.28 -7.57 19.59
N THR A 209 0.65 -8.67 19.18
CA THR A 209 0.92 -10.00 19.72
C THR A 209 2.38 -10.40 19.55
N VAL A 210 2.97 -10.17 18.37
CA VAL A 210 4.40 -10.43 18.14
C VAL A 210 5.27 -9.62 19.11
N ARG A 211 5.01 -8.31 19.24
CA ARG A 211 5.79 -7.43 20.13
C ARG A 211 5.61 -7.74 21.61
N THR A 212 4.42 -8.14 22.04
CA THR A 212 4.18 -8.60 23.42
C THR A 212 5.04 -9.82 23.73
N ASN A 213 5.01 -10.83 22.86
CA ASN A 213 5.83 -12.03 23.02
C ASN A 213 7.34 -11.72 23.04
N ASP A 214 7.79 -10.74 22.25
CA ASP A 214 9.19 -10.31 22.24
C ASP A 214 9.59 -9.64 23.56
N ILE A 215 8.73 -8.77 24.08
CA ILE A 215 8.95 -8.07 25.34
C ILE A 215 8.97 -9.05 26.51
N GLU A 216 8.03 -10.01 26.55
CA GLU A 216 8.00 -11.07 27.57
C GLU A 216 9.29 -11.90 27.57
N LYS A 217 9.76 -12.33 26.39
CA LYS A 217 11.01 -13.08 26.25
C LYS A 217 12.22 -12.26 26.69
N ALA A 218 12.27 -10.97 26.35
CA ALA A 218 13.38 -10.09 26.72
C ALA A 218 13.40 -9.73 28.21
N ASN A 219 12.23 -9.72 28.87
CA ASN A 219 12.07 -9.31 30.27
C ASN A 219 11.57 -10.48 31.15
N PHE A 220 12.20 -11.65 31.02
CA PHE A 220 11.81 -12.82 31.81
C PHE A 220 12.32 -12.72 33.26
N PHE A 221 11.40 -12.51 34.20
CA PHE A 221 11.70 -12.50 35.64
C PHE A 221 11.43 -13.87 36.26
N ARG A 222 12.51 -14.62 36.57
CA ARG A 222 12.39 -15.89 37.28
C ARG A 222 11.86 -15.70 38.69
N ASN A 223 10.82 -16.46 39.07
CA ASN A 223 10.45 -16.61 40.47
C ASN A 223 11.46 -17.50 41.21
N ARG A 224 11.71 -17.22 42.51
CA ARG A 224 12.68 -17.93 43.38
C ARG A 224 12.51 -19.46 43.45
N LYS A 225 11.37 -19.99 43.01
CA LYS A 225 11.05 -21.43 43.03
C LYS A 225 11.38 -22.17 41.74
N ASN A 226 11.90 -21.51 40.69
CA ASN A 226 12.16 -22.11 39.36
C ASN A 226 10.95 -22.92 38.82
N LYS A 227 9.73 -22.49 39.15
CA LYS A 227 8.49 -23.10 38.68
C LYS A 227 7.77 -22.11 37.79
N ASP A 228 8.32 -21.84 36.61
CA ASP A 228 7.65 -21.22 35.46
C ASP A 228 8.42 -21.62 34.20
#